data_AF-K1TLI1-F1
#
_entry.id   AF-K1TLI1-F1
#
_cell.length_a   1.000
_cell.length_b   1.000
_cell.length_c   1.000
_cell.angle_alpha   90.00
_cell.angle_beta   90.00
_cell.angle_gamma   90.00
#
_symmetry.space_group_name_H-M   'P 1'
#
loop_
_entity.id
_entity.type
_entity.pdbx_description
1 polymer ?
#
loop_
_entity_poly.entity_id
_entity_poly.type
_entity_poly.pdbx_seq_one_letter_code
_entity_poly.pdbx_strand_id
1 'polypeptide(L)'
;VRSSGTTLVTRSPVHVDFGACGKGYLVDSLGGLLTDSELSRTSHVKSAETTNPTCQSSTSDSKRESAAPEFVIDAGGDLLARTNKPIRVALEDPDDPSCAVGVALIGDGAFCASAPSRRHWEVAVNEQTHLAIHHLLNAIDGLPVQQTEATWVAVRRRGQRPRRPPCPGRGP
;
A
#
# COMPACT_ATOMS: atom_id res chain seq x y z
N VAL A 1 -7.67 26.07 -13.87
CA VAL A 1 -8.10 25.68 -12.50
C VAL A 1 -7.30 26.51 -11.50
N ARG A 2 -7.91 26.97 -10.40
CA ARG A 2 -7.20 27.61 -9.27
C ARG A 2 -7.44 26.78 -8.02
N SER A 3 -6.44 26.65 -7.15
CA SER A 3 -6.57 25.95 -5.86
C SER A 3 -6.34 26.93 -4.70
N SER A 4 -7.11 26.75 -3.62
CA SER A 4 -6.94 27.45 -2.34
C SER A 4 -7.27 26.48 -1.21
N GLY A 5 -6.24 26.01 -0.49
CA GLY A 5 -6.41 24.96 0.52
C GLY A 5 -7.03 23.70 -0.07
N THR A 6 -8.19 23.29 0.45
CA THR A 6 -8.97 22.14 0.00
C THR A 6 -10.01 22.49 -1.08
N THR A 7 -10.04 23.73 -1.54
CA THR A 7 -11.00 24.21 -2.55
C THR A 7 -10.34 24.31 -3.93
N LEU A 8 -10.96 23.66 -4.92
CA LEU A 8 -10.64 23.78 -6.34
C LEU A 8 -11.72 24.60 -7.05
N VAL A 9 -11.30 25.66 -7.75
CA VAL A 9 -12.19 26.53 -8.53
C VAL A 9 -11.89 26.36 -10.02
N THR A 10 -12.91 25.98 -10.78
CA THR A 10 -12.86 25.85 -12.25
C THR A 10 -13.66 26.97 -12.91
N ARG A 11 -13.31 27.30 -14.16
CA ARG A 11 -14.03 28.35 -14.93
C ARG A 11 -15.14 27.76 -15.81
N SER A 12 -15.19 26.44 -15.90
CA SER A 12 -16.11 25.65 -16.70
C SER A 12 -16.35 24.32 -15.98
N PRO A 13 -17.42 23.58 -16.33
CA PRO A 13 -17.60 22.22 -15.88
C PRO A 13 -16.35 21.37 -16.17
N VAL A 14 -16.00 20.48 -15.25
CA VAL A 14 -14.92 19.51 -15.40
C VAL A 14 -15.38 18.15 -14.91
N HIS A 15 -14.82 17.08 -15.47
CA HIS A 15 -14.90 15.75 -14.89
C HIS A 15 -13.68 15.50 -14.02
N VAL A 16 -13.89 14.88 -12.86
CA VAL A 16 -12.81 14.50 -11.95
C VAL A 16 -12.74 12.98 -11.94
N ASP A 17 -11.56 12.45 -12.21
CA ASP A 17 -11.27 11.02 -12.19
C ASP A 17 -10.23 10.72 -11.09
N PHE A 18 -10.53 9.73 -10.27
CA PHE A 18 -9.67 9.25 -9.18
C PHE A 18 -9.06 7.88 -9.47
N GLY A 19 -9.21 7.35 -10.69
CA GLY A 19 -8.74 6.01 -11.07
C GLY A 19 -7.26 5.77 -10.80
N ALA A 20 -6.44 6.82 -10.89
CA ALA A 20 -4.99 6.76 -10.64
C ALA A 20 -4.61 6.65 -9.15
N CYS A 21 -5.47 7.04 -8.20
CA CYS A 21 -5.15 7.05 -6.77
C CYS A 21 -6.15 6.30 -5.88
N GLY A 22 -7.33 5.97 -6.39
CA GLY A 22 -8.45 5.45 -5.60
C GLY A 22 -8.15 4.11 -4.94
N LYS A 23 -7.44 3.21 -5.65
CA LYS A 23 -7.04 1.90 -5.11
C LYS A 23 -6.02 2.06 -3.97
N GLY A 24 -4.98 2.88 -4.17
CA GLY A 24 -4.01 3.25 -3.14
C GLY A 24 -4.68 3.81 -1.87
N TYR A 25 -5.61 4.74 -2.02
CA TYR A 25 -6.36 5.31 -0.89
C TYR A 25 -7.21 4.26 -0.15
N LEU A 26 -7.85 3.35 -0.90
CA LEU A 26 -8.65 2.26 -0.33
C LEU A 26 -7.78 1.30 0.48
N VAL A 27 -6.62 0.88 -0.03
CA VAL A 27 -5.74 -0.05 0.70
C VAL A 27 -5.17 0.58 1.97
N ASP A 28 -4.85 1.89 1.93
CA ASP A 28 -4.42 2.64 3.11
C ASP A 28 -5.52 2.71 4.18
N SER A 29 -6.75 3.02 3.76
CA SER A 29 -7.91 3.09 4.67
C SER A 29 -8.20 1.75 5.31
N LEU A 30 -8.19 0.66 4.53
CA LEU A 30 -8.39 -0.70 5.03
C LEU A 30 -7.26 -1.11 6.00
N GLY A 31 -6.01 -0.78 5.70
CA GLY A 31 -4.88 -1.01 6.60
C GLY A 31 -5.01 -0.26 7.94
N GLY A 32 -5.60 0.95 7.91
CA GLY A 32 -5.99 1.69 9.11
C GLY A 32 -6.99 0.91 9.97
N LEU A 33 -8.10 0.46 9.36
CA LEU A 33 -9.15 -0.30 10.06
C LEU A 33 -8.63 -1.63 10.66
N LEU A 34 -7.77 -2.35 9.94
CA LEU A 34 -7.14 -3.57 10.46
C LEU A 34 -6.22 -3.28 11.65
N THR A 35 -5.57 -2.11 11.67
CA THR A 35 -4.74 -1.70 12.81
C THR A 35 -5.61 -1.31 14.02
N ASP A 36 -6.67 -0.54 13.81
CA ASP A 36 -7.52 0.00 14.87
C ASP A 36 -8.39 -1.08 15.53
N SER A 37 -8.84 -2.07 14.75
CA SER A 37 -9.61 -3.21 15.28
C SER A 37 -8.79 -4.10 16.22
N GLU A 38 -7.50 -4.29 15.96
CA GLU A 38 -6.61 -5.03 16.87
C GLU A 38 -6.29 -4.26 18.16
N LEU A 39 -6.14 -2.92 18.06
CA LEU A 39 -6.03 -2.06 19.24
C LEU A 39 -7.30 -2.18 20.11
N SER A 40 -8.47 -2.28 19.50
CA SER A 40 -9.75 -2.43 20.20
C SER A 40 -9.92 -3.82 20.84
N ARG A 41 -9.51 -4.90 20.18
CA ARG A 41 -9.53 -6.27 20.74
C ARG A 41 -8.61 -6.40 21.95
N THR A 42 -7.43 -5.81 21.89
CA THR A 42 -6.45 -5.88 22.98
C THR A 42 -6.84 -5.04 24.19
N SER A 43 -7.64 -3.97 24.01
CA SER A 43 -8.20 -3.20 25.14
C SER A 43 -9.33 -3.91 25.88
N HIS A 44 -10.17 -4.70 25.20
CA HIS A 44 -11.28 -5.43 25.85
C HIS A 44 -10.81 -6.59 26.73
N VAL A 45 -9.72 -7.27 26.37
CA VAL A 45 -9.15 -8.36 27.18
C VAL A 45 -8.56 -7.85 28.51
N LYS A 46 -8.15 -6.57 28.59
CA LYS A 46 -7.61 -5.97 29.83
C LYS A 46 -8.66 -5.52 30.85
N SER A 47 -9.94 -5.46 30.48
CA SER A 47 -11.00 -4.90 31.35
C SER A 47 -11.90 -5.95 32.00
N ALA A 48 -11.69 -7.25 31.73
CA ALA A 48 -12.52 -8.34 32.26
C ALA A 48 -11.91 -9.06 33.48
N GLU A 49 -10.80 -8.56 34.05
CA GLU A 49 -10.20 -9.13 35.26
C GLU A 49 -10.43 -8.19 36.44
N THR A 50 -11.63 -8.28 37.04
CA THR A 50 -11.93 -7.70 38.35
C THR A 50 -12.81 -8.67 39.12
N THR A 51 -12.18 -9.59 39.86
CA THR A 51 -12.57 -9.91 41.25
C THR A 51 -11.50 -10.75 41.95
N ASN A 52 -11.06 -10.20 43.10
CA ASN A 52 -10.39 -10.78 44.26
C ASN A 52 -8.84 -10.86 44.34
N PRO A 53 -8.23 -10.30 45.40
CA PRO A 53 -6.79 -10.35 45.65
C PRO A 53 -6.42 -11.52 46.56
N THR A 54 -5.56 -12.41 46.09
CA THR A 54 -4.73 -13.25 46.97
C THR A 54 -3.33 -13.33 46.40
N CYS A 55 -2.36 -12.89 47.19
CA CYS A 55 -0.95 -12.84 46.88
C CYS A 55 -0.36 -14.25 46.78
N GLN A 56 0.20 -14.64 45.62
CA GLN A 56 1.32 -15.59 45.54
C GLN A 56 2.25 -15.25 44.36
N SER A 57 3.54 -15.19 44.68
CA SER A 57 4.65 -15.01 43.76
C SER A 57 4.94 -16.29 42.98
N SER A 58 4.94 -16.23 41.65
CA SER A 58 5.84 -17.02 40.79
C SER A 58 5.59 -16.75 39.30
N THR A 59 6.69 -16.44 38.61
CA THR A 59 6.99 -16.84 37.21
C THR A 59 5.97 -16.53 36.12
N SER A 60 6.17 -15.40 35.45
CA SER A 60 6.67 -15.34 34.06
C SER A 60 6.33 -13.97 33.50
N ASP A 61 7.35 -13.16 33.22
CA ASP A 61 7.27 -11.94 32.43
C ASP A 61 6.93 -12.32 30.97
N SER A 62 5.74 -12.86 30.76
CA SER A 62 5.15 -12.98 29.43
C SER A 62 4.46 -11.65 29.13
N LYS A 63 5.28 -10.60 28.95
CA LYS A 63 4.89 -9.40 28.24
C LYS A 63 4.57 -9.85 26.81
N ARG A 64 3.35 -10.33 26.61
CA ARG A 64 2.77 -10.59 25.30
C ARG A 64 2.60 -9.21 24.68
N GLU A 65 3.71 -8.69 24.18
CA GLU A 65 3.73 -7.57 23.28
C GLU A 65 2.79 -7.97 22.16
N SER A 66 1.59 -7.40 22.16
CA SER A 66 0.66 -7.59 21.07
C SER A 66 1.36 -7.01 19.85
N ALA A 67 2.03 -7.89 19.12
CA ALA A 67 2.60 -7.55 17.83
C ALA A 67 1.42 -7.05 16.99
N ALA A 68 1.57 -5.86 16.42
CA ALA A 68 0.59 -5.34 15.47
C ALA A 68 0.35 -6.42 14.39
N PRO A 69 -0.89 -6.55 13.89
CA PRO A 69 -1.23 -7.61 12.94
C PRO A 69 -0.33 -7.51 11.71
N GLU A 70 0.19 -8.66 11.28
CA GLU A 70 0.85 -8.75 9.99
C GLU A 70 -0.19 -8.92 8.88
N PHE A 71 -0.10 -8.12 7.83
CA PHE A 71 -1.01 -8.20 6.69
C PHE A 71 -0.36 -7.70 5.41
N VAL A 72 -0.95 -8.13 4.31
CA VAL A 72 -0.72 -7.60 2.97
C VAL A 72 -2.09 -7.36 2.35
N ILE A 73 -2.31 -6.15 1.85
CA ILE A 73 -3.51 -5.77 1.11
C ILE A 73 -3.05 -5.47 -0.32
N ASP A 74 -3.63 -6.14 -1.30
CA ASP A 74 -3.38 -5.91 -2.73
C ASP A 74 -4.68 -5.55 -3.43
N ALA A 75 -4.68 -4.43 -4.15
CA ALA A 75 -5.76 -3.94 -4.98
C ALA A 75 -5.30 -3.76 -6.43
N GLY A 76 -4.82 -4.83 -7.05
CA GLY A 76 -4.49 -4.86 -8.48
C GLY A 76 -3.23 -4.08 -8.81
N GLY A 77 -2.16 -4.31 -8.03
CA GLY A 77 -0.85 -3.67 -8.20
C GLY A 77 -0.61 -2.48 -7.25
N ASP A 78 -1.65 -2.02 -6.55
CA ASP A 78 -1.55 -1.11 -5.41
C ASP A 78 -1.59 -1.92 -4.11
N LEU A 79 -0.50 -1.90 -3.36
CA LEU A 79 -0.26 -2.79 -2.23
C LEU A 79 0.13 -2.00 -0.97
N LEU A 80 -0.38 -2.45 0.18
CA LEU A 80 0.07 -2.05 1.51
C LEU A 80 0.48 -3.31 2.27
N ALA A 81 1.74 -3.37 2.71
CA ALA A 81 2.24 -4.44 3.55
C ALA A 81 2.64 -3.91 4.93
N ARG A 82 2.33 -4.71 5.94
CA ARG A 82 2.91 -4.67 7.27
C ARG A 82 3.31 -6.09 7.63
N THR A 83 4.56 -6.45 7.39
CA THR A 83 5.07 -7.79 7.68
C THR A 83 6.43 -7.72 8.37
N ASN A 84 6.72 -8.71 9.21
CA ASN A 84 8.01 -8.80 9.89
C ASN A 84 9.11 -9.32 8.96
N LYS A 85 8.74 -10.14 7.98
CA LYS A 85 9.63 -10.58 6.89
C LYS A 85 9.12 -9.99 5.57
N PRO A 86 9.98 -9.32 4.77
CA PRO A 86 9.55 -8.74 3.51
C PRO A 86 8.97 -9.79 2.57
N ILE A 87 7.87 -9.45 1.92
CA ILE A 87 7.33 -10.20 0.78
C ILE A 87 8.10 -9.85 -0.49
N ARG A 88 8.07 -10.78 -1.45
CA ARG A 88 8.64 -10.60 -2.78
C ARG A 88 7.51 -10.22 -3.74
N VAL A 89 7.61 -9.04 -4.34
CA VAL A 89 6.66 -8.55 -5.34
C VAL A 89 7.35 -8.58 -6.70
N ALA A 90 6.82 -9.36 -7.63
CA ALA A 90 7.33 -9.41 -8.99
C ALA A 90 7.01 -8.11 -9.73
N LEU A 91 7.99 -7.59 -10.46
CA LEU A 91 7.80 -6.48 -11.40
C LEU A 91 7.47 -7.13 -12.74
N GLU A 92 6.18 -7.23 -13.04
CA GLU A 92 5.66 -7.86 -14.28
C GLU A 92 6.32 -7.29 -15.53
N ASP A 93 6.65 -8.14 -16.48
CA ASP A 93 7.12 -7.70 -17.79
C ASP A 93 5.94 -7.11 -18.59
N PRO A 94 6.03 -5.86 -19.08
CA PRO A 94 4.96 -5.23 -19.86
C PRO A 94 4.61 -5.97 -21.15
N ASP A 95 5.55 -6.69 -21.75
CA ASP A 95 5.38 -7.41 -23.01
C ASP A 95 4.92 -8.87 -22.79
N ASP A 96 5.25 -9.44 -21.64
CA ASP A 96 4.90 -10.82 -21.28
C ASP A 96 4.43 -10.94 -19.82
N PRO A 97 3.11 -10.97 -19.56
CA PRO A 97 2.59 -11.03 -18.19
C PRO A 97 2.91 -12.35 -17.46
N SER A 98 3.50 -13.34 -18.13
CA SER A 98 4.00 -14.56 -17.49
C SER A 98 5.42 -14.39 -16.92
N CYS A 99 6.11 -13.30 -17.27
CA CYS A 99 7.47 -12.99 -16.89
C CYS A 99 7.56 -11.80 -15.91
N ALA A 100 8.70 -11.71 -15.23
CA ALA A 100 9.03 -10.58 -14.36
C ALA A 100 10.40 -10.02 -14.70
N VAL A 101 10.47 -8.71 -14.95
CA VAL A 101 11.74 -7.98 -15.18
C VAL A 101 12.56 -7.81 -13.91
N GLY A 102 11.95 -8.00 -12.74
CA GLY A 102 12.62 -7.88 -11.45
C GLY A 102 11.75 -8.25 -10.26
N VAL A 103 12.29 -8.04 -9.05
CA VAL A 103 11.58 -8.30 -7.78
C VAL A 103 11.85 -7.17 -6.79
N ALA A 104 10.79 -6.63 -6.19
CA ALA A 104 10.86 -5.72 -5.05
C ALA A 104 10.64 -6.48 -3.73
N LEU A 105 11.33 -6.04 -2.67
CA LEU A 105 11.15 -6.56 -1.31
C LEU A 105 10.39 -5.54 -0.45
N ILE A 106 9.16 -5.89 -0.06
CA ILE A 106 8.25 -4.98 0.66
C ILE A 106 7.93 -5.57 2.03
N GLY A 107 8.19 -4.82 3.11
CA GLY A 107 7.94 -5.25 4.49
C GLY A 107 6.89 -4.39 5.19
N ASP A 108 7.28 -3.17 5.57
CA ASP A 108 6.38 -2.16 6.15
C ASP A 108 6.34 -0.92 5.25
N GLY A 109 5.28 -0.81 4.45
CA GLY A 109 5.15 0.23 3.46
C GLY A 109 4.15 -0.08 2.35
N ALA A 110 4.02 0.89 1.45
CA ALA A 110 3.17 0.82 0.28
C ALA A 110 4.00 0.58 -0.99
N PHE A 111 3.38 -0.04 -1.99
CA PHE A 111 3.93 -0.27 -3.30
C PHE A 111 2.82 -0.03 -4.34
N CYS A 112 3.11 0.65 -5.44
CA CYS A 112 2.15 0.79 -6.53
C CYS A 112 2.81 0.53 -7.88
N ALA A 113 2.02 0.03 -8.82
CA ALA A 113 2.42 -0.28 -10.18
C ALA A 113 1.46 0.38 -11.17
N SER A 114 2.00 0.85 -12.30
CA SER A 114 1.21 1.36 -13.42
C SER A 114 1.84 0.93 -14.74
N ALA A 115 1.02 0.46 -15.67
CA ALA A 115 1.44 -0.03 -16.98
C ALA A 115 0.29 0.08 -18.00
N PRO A 116 0.58 0.24 -19.31
CA PRO A 116 -0.42 0.21 -20.37
C PRO A 116 -0.93 -1.22 -20.64
N SER A 117 -0.14 -2.25 -20.30
CA SER A 117 -0.30 -3.66 -20.74
C SER A 117 -1.61 -4.36 -20.33
N ARG A 118 -2.29 -3.94 -19.27
CA ARG A 118 -3.51 -4.64 -18.78
C ARG A 118 -4.83 -3.99 -19.17
N ARG A 119 -4.83 -2.72 -19.56
CA ARG A 119 -6.04 -1.94 -19.90
C ARG A 119 -5.76 -1.15 -21.17
N HIS A 120 -5.81 -1.88 -22.27
CA HIS A 120 -5.53 -1.41 -23.61
C HIS A 120 -6.57 -1.96 -24.59
N TRP A 121 -6.69 -1.29 -25.73
CA TRP A 121 -7.63 -1.62 -26.80
C TRP A 121 -6.97 -1.32 -28.14
N GLU A 122 -7.40 -2.02 -29.17
CA GLU A 122 -7.10 -1.65 -30.56
C GLU A 122 -8.29 -0.95 -31.17
N VAL A 123 -8.03 0.19 -31.82
CA VAL A 123 -9.06 0.99 -32.49
C VAL A 123 -8.70 1.09 -33.96
N ALA A 124 -9.60 0.61 -34.82
CA ALA A 124 -9.48 0.83 -36.26
C ALA A 124 -9.79 2.30 -36.58
N VAL A 125 -8.81 3.02 -37.11
CA VAL A 125 -8.96 4.41 -37.57
C VAL A 125 -9.44 4.44 -39.03
N ASN A 126 -9.02 3.43 -39.81
CA ASN A 126 -9.50 3.13 -41.16
C ASN A 126 -9.24 1.64 -41.46
N GLU A 127 -9.57 1.18 -42.67
CA GLU A 127 -9.41 -0.22 -43.09
C GLU A 127 -7.96 -0.74 -43.03
N GLN A 128 -6.95 0.14 -43.03
CA GLN A 128 -5.54 -0.22 -43.07
C GLN A 128 -4.78 0.16 -41.78
N THR A 129 -5.39 0.92 -40.86
CA THR A 129 -4.70 1.53 -39.72
C THR A 129 -5.43 1.20 -38.42
N HIS A 130 -4.74 0.44 -37.57
CA HIS A 130 -5.17 0.15 -36.20
C HIS A 130 -4.25 0.88 -35.23
N LEU A 131 -4.83 1.54 -34.23
CA LEU A 131 -4.11 2.24 -33.19
C LEU A 131 -4.28 1.48 -31.87
N ALA A 132 -3.16 1.11 -31.25
CA ALA A 132 -3.16 0.63 -29.87
C ALA A 132 -3.30 1.83 -28.92
N ILE A 133 -4.34 1.81 -28.09
CA ILE A 133 -4.60 2.83 -27.06
C ILE A 133 -4.66 2.18 -25.68
N HIS A 134 -4.36 2.94 -24.63
CA HIS A 134 -4.47 2.51 -23.25
C HIS A 134 -4.95 3.64 -22.36
N HIS A 135 -5.35 3.29 -21.14
CA HIS A 135 -5.98 4.18 -20.17
C HIS A 135 -5.06 5.22 -19.48
N LEU A 136 -3.76 5.29 -19.85
CA LEU A 136 -2.81 6.24 -19.26
C LEU A 136 -2.59 7.39 -20.25
N LEU A 137 -3.10 8.56 -19.91
CA LEU A 137 -3.10 9.72 -20.80
C LEU A 137 -2.08 10.76 -20.35
N ASN A 138 -1.43 11.39 -21.30
CA ASN A 138 -0.68 12.61 -21.07
C ASN A 138 -1.66 13.75 -20.79
N ALA A 139 -1.53 14.38 -19.62
CA ALA A 139 -2.43 15.45 -19.19
C ALA A 139 -2.34 16.74 -20.03
N ILE A 140 -1.27 16.89 -20.84
CA ILE A 140 -1.06 18.07 -21.69
C ILE A 140 -1.89 17.99 -22.96
N ASP A 141 -1.89 16.84 -23.64
CA ASP A 141 -2.50 16.65 -24.97
C ASP A 141 -3.69 15.67 -24.97
N GLY A 142 -3.88 14.90 -23.89
CA GLY A 142 -4.93 13.89 -23.78
C GLY A 142 -4.67 12.61 -24.55
N LEU A 143 -3.47 12.44 -25.13
CA LEU A 143 -3.10 11.26 -25.90
C LEU A 143 -2.50 10.17 -25.00
N PRO A 144 -2.56 8.88 -25.39
CA PRO A 144 -1.89 7.82 -24.66
C PRO A 144 -0.37 8.05 -24.54
N VAL A 145 0.20 7.78 -23.37
CA VAL A 145 1.65 7.89 -23.12
C VAL A 145 2.42 6.81 -23.89
N GLN A 146 3.45 7.18 -24.66
CA GLN A 146 4.19 6.23 -25.52
C GLN A 146 5.63 5.93 -25.06
N GLN A 147 6.14 6.59 -24.01
CA GLN A 147 7.56 6.51 -23.64
C GLN A 147 7.83 5.69 -22.36
N THR A 148 6.82 5.00 -21.83
CA THR A 148 6.95 4.29 -20.56
C THR A 148 6.12 3.02 -20.58
N GLU A 149 6.82 1.88 -20.58
CA GLU A 149 6.20 0.56 -20.63
C GLU A 149 5.64 0.13 -19.27
N ALA A 150 6.25 0.54 -18.16
CA ALA A 150 5.70 0.40 -16.82
C ALA A 150 6.45 1.27 -15.81
N THR A 151 5.85 1.50 -14.65
CA THR A 151 6.48 2.14 -13.51
C THR A 151 6.02 1.51 -12.22
N TRP A 152 6.96 1.36 -11.28
CA TRP A 152 6.71 0.89 -9.92
C TRP A 152 7.27 1.89 -8.92
N VAL A 153 6.54 2.12 -7.84
CA VAL A 153 6.96 3.01 -6.75
C VAL A 153 6.79 2.28 -5.44
N ALA A 154 7.80 2.36 -4.57
CA ALA A 154 7.75 1.82 -3.22
C ALA A 154 7.98 2.94 -2.20
N VAL A 155 7.14 3.01 -1.17
CA VAL A 155 7.27 3.94 -0.06
C VAL A 155 7.32 3.17 1.23
N ARG A 156 8.40 3.34 2.00
CA ARG A 156 8.51 2.76 3.33
C ARG A 156 7.73 3.61 4.33
N ARG A 157 7.00 2.97 5.23
CA ARG A 157 6.34 3.67 6.32
C ARG A 157 7.41 4.26 7.24
N ARG A 158 7.38 5.57 7.49
CA ARG A 158 8.34 6.20 8.42
C ARG A 158 8.00 5.77 9.85
N GLY A 159 8.83 4.88 10.40
CA GLY A 159 8.94 4.65 11.84
C GLY A 159 8.52 3.28 12.35
N GLN A 160 9.39 2.30 12.21
CA GLN A 160 9.91 1.57 13.37
C GLN A 160 11.42 1.46 13.20
N ARG A 161 12.20 2.16 14.04
CA ARG A 161 13.62 1.83 14.17
C ARG A 161 13.70 0.34 14.57
N PRO A 162 14.63 -0.45 14.01
CA PRO A 162 14.91 -1.75 14.60
C PRO A 162 15.20 -1.52 16.09
N ARG A 163 14.51 -2.26 16.99
CA ARG A 163 14.84 -2.22 18.41
C ARG A 163 16.31 -2.58 18.54
N ARG A 164 17.13 -1.65 19.03
CA ARG A 164 18.52 -1.98 19.39
C ARG A 164 18.46 -3.11 20.42
N PRO A 165 19.27 -4.17 20.29
CA PRO A 165 19.39 -5.16 21.36
C PRO A 165 19.81 -4.44 22.65
N PRO A 166 19.30 -4.86 23.82
CA PRO A 166 19.74 -4.30 25.09
C PRO A 166 21.27 -4.42 25.19
N CYS A 167 21.94 -3.32 25.51
CA CYS A 167 23.36 -3.32 25.76
C CYS A 167 23.66 -4.36 26.86
N PRO A 168 24.64 -5.26 26.69
CA PRO A 168 25.00 -6.19 27.75
C PRO A 168 25.40 -5.39 28.99
N GLY A 169 24.75 -5.74 30.10
CA GLY A 169 24.75 -4.97 31.34
C GLY A 169 26.17 -4.69 31.85
N ARG A 170 26.36 -3.46 32.31
CA ARG A 170 27.44 -3.17 33.26
C ARG A 170 26.94 -3.66 34.62
N GLY A 171 27.38 -4.87 34.99
CA GLY A 171 27.32 -5.34 36.37
C GLY A 171 28.19 -4.49 37.29
N PRO A 172 28.06 -4.72 38.61
CA PRO A 172 27.98 -3.71 39.68
C PRO A 172 29.18 -2.77 39.80
#